data_AF-A0A9J6EFH9-F1
#
_entry.id   AF-A0A9J6EFH9-F1
#
_cell.length_a   1.000
_cell.length_b   1.000
_cell.length_c   1.000
_cell.angle_alpha   90.00
_cell.angle_beta   90.00
_cell.angle_gamma   90.00
#
_symmetry.space_group_name_H-M   'P 1'
#
loop_
_entity.id
_entity.type
_entity.pdbx_description
1 polymer ?
#
loop_
_entity_poly.entity_id
_entity_poly.type
_entity_poly.pdbx_seq_one_letter_code
_entity_poly.pdbx_strand_id
1 'polypeptide(L)'
;MDVTQSCTMFCGGGQQMPTVTGRLEGNVVTVLRDIDCNTVIVKRSLVPDSKLSGNCQVIRLLDRSEQCLPEAKVFIDSKFFKGVAVGVCTESLLYDVILGNIEGAVPIAYPEAKQTDLPKKNTKKAMKKRRK
;
A
#
# COMPACT_ATOMS: atom_id res chain seq x y z
N MET A 1 -2.61 -31.96 -3.88
CA MET A 1 -3.69 -30.98 -3.66
C MET A 1 -4.08 -31.09 -2.20
N ASP A 2 -3.62 -30.18 -1.34
CA ASP A 2 -4.34 -29.69 -0.15
C ASP A 2 -3.46 -28.60 0.50
N VAL A 3 -3.94 -27.36 0.50
CA VAL A 3 -3.47 -26.34 1.45
C VAL A 3 -4.73 -25.65 1.97
N THR A 4 -5.45 -26.36 2.84
CA THR A 4 -6.45 -25.74 3.69
C THR A 4 -5.81 -25.49 5.07
N GLN A 5 -5.12 -24.36 5.21
CA GLN A 5 -4.86 -23.79 6.53
C GLN A 5 -5.54 -22.43 6.60
N SER A 6 -6.77 -22.46 7.10
CA SER A 6 -7.48 -21.29 7.61
C SER A 6 -6.70 -20.73 8.79
N CYS A 7 -6.05 -19.58 8.61
CA CYS A 7 -5.56 -18.80 9.73
C CYS A 7 -6.74 -18.00 10.30
N THR A 8 -7.42 -18.55 11.28
CA THR A 8 -8.21 -17.78 12.24
C THR A 8 -7.44 -17.75 13.55
N MET A 9 -6.96 -16.56 13.95
CA MET A 9 -7.26 -15.95 15.26
C MET A 9 -6.45 -14.66 15.45
N PHE A 10 -7.19 -13.57 15.62
CA PHE A 10 -6.76 -12.23 16.06
C PHE A 10 -6.22 -12.24 17.49
N CYS A 11 -5.36 -11.27 17.83
CA CYS A 11 -5.41 -10.53 19.12
C CYS A 11 -4.39 -9.37 19.17
N GLY A 12 -4.89 -8.12 19.12
CA GLY A 12 -4.10 -6.93 19.46
C GLY A 12 -4.57 -5.64 18.78
N GLY A 13 -5.72 -5.06 19.21
CA GLY A 13 -6.20 -3.74 18.80
C GLY A 13 -6.51 -3.62 17.30
N GLY A 14 -7.71 -4.04 16.88
CA GLY A 14 -8.10 -4.10 15.47
C GLY A 14 -8.03 -2.74 14.77
N GLN A 15 -6.86 -2.42 14.22
CA GLN A 15 -6.72 -1.36 13.22
C GLN A 15 -7.45 -1.87 11.99
N GLN A 16 -8.68 -1.39 11.78
CA GLN A 16 -9.36 -1.54 10.51
C GLN A 16 -8.44 -0.97 9.42
N MET A 17 -8.42 -1.60 8.23
CA MET A 17 -7.67 -1.06 7.10
C MET A 17 -8.03 0.43 6.92
N PRO A 18 -7.06 1.32 6.65
CA PRO A 18 -7.28 2.76 6.58
C PRO A 18 -8.07 3.11 5.31
N THR A 19 -9.37 2.89 5.36
CA THR A 19 -10.29 3.03 4.23
C THR A 19 -11.28 4.17 4.51
N VAL A 20 -11.56 4.96 3.49
CA VAL A 20 -12.55 6.04 3.53
C VAL A 20 -13.42 6.02 2.28
N THR A 21 -14.61 6.61 2.36
CA THR A 21 -15.39 6.96 1.17
C THR A 21 -14.81 8.21 0.53
N GLY A 22 -14.70 8.22 -0.79
CA GLY A 22 -14.24 9.36 -1.58
C GLY A 22 -14.95 9.44 -2.92
N ARG A 23 -14.42 10.25 -3.84
CA ARG A 23 -14.86 10.33 -5.23
C ARG A 23 -13.71 10.13 -6.20
N LEU A 24 -13.95 9.38 -7.27
CA LEU A 24 -13.06 9.21 -8.41
C LEU A 24 -13.82 9.67 -9.66
N GLU A 25 -13.34 10.71 -10.33
CA GLU A 25 -14.02 11.30 -11.50
C GLU A 25 -15.52 11.60 -11.25
N GLY A 26 -15.85 11.97 -10.00
CA GLY A 26 -17.22 12.25 -9.55
C GLY A 26 -17.99 11.05 -8.97
N ASN A 27 -17.58 9.81 -9.26
CA ASN A 27 -18.22 8.58 -8.79
C ASN A 27 -17.85 8.30 -7.32
N VAL A 28 -18.82 7.87 -6.51
CA VAL A 28 -18.58 7.49 -5.11
C VAL A 28 -17.82 6.17 -5.07
N VAL A 29 -16.70 6.15 -4.33
CA VAL A 29 -15.76 5.02 -4.30
C VAL A 29 -15.22 4.75 -2.90
N THR A 30 -14.72 3.53 -2.70
CA THR A 30 -13.92 3.14 -1.54
C THR A 30 -12.43 3.39 -1.80
N VAL A 31 -11.79 4.16 -0.92
CA VAL A 31 -10.37 4.52 -1.04
C VAL A 31 -9.58 3.92 0.11
N LEU A 32 -8.66 3.03 -0.19
CA LEU A 32 -7.68 2.49 0.75
C LEU A 32 -6.40 3.35 0.73
N ARG A 33 -5.90 3.75 1.90
CA ARG A 33 -4.55 4.32 2.02
C ARG A 33 -3.53 3.21 2.25
N ASP A 34 -2.68 2.94 1.28
CA ASP A 34 -1.64 1.93 1.39
C ASP A 34 -0.26 2.61 1.42
N ILE A 35 0.43 2.54 2.56
CA ILE A 35 1.76 3.17 2.69
C ILE A 35 2.87 2.37 2.00
N ASP A 36 2.64 1.08 1.79
CA ASP A 36 3.64 0.15 1.23
C ASP A 36 3.52 0.09 -0.30
N CYS A 37 2.54 0.79 -0.87
CA CYS A 37 2.43 1.04 -2.30
C CYS A 37 3.03 2.41 -2.64
N ASN A 38 3.73 2.54 -3.76
CA ASN A 38 4.33 3.81 -4.22
C ASN A 38 3.51 4.52 -5.30
N THR A 39 2.39 3.93 -5.75
CA THR A 39 1.58 4.44 -6.87
C THR A 39 0.09 4.43 -6.54
N VAL A 40 -0.72 5.09 -7.36
CA VAL A 40 -2.18 4.98 -7.29
C VAL A 40 -2.63 3.82 -8.16
N ILE A 41 -3.47 2.95 -7.61
CA ILE A 41 -4.10 1.86 -8.36
C ILE A 41 -5.60 2.08 -8.34
N VAL A 42 -6.23 2.10 -9.52
CA VAL A 42 -7.67 2.32 -9.66
C VAL A 42 -8.33 1.17 -10.39
N LYS A 43 -9.60 0.92 -10.05
CA LYS A 43 -10.40 -0.08 -10.76
C LYS A 43 -10.69 0.40 -12.17
N ARG A 44 -10.31 -0.40 -13.17
CA ARG A 44 -10.38 -0.02 -14.59
C ARG A 44 -11.80 0.35 -15.04
N SER A 45 -12.82 -0.35 -14.54
CA SER A 45 -14.24 -0.05 -14.82
C SER A 45 -14.72 1.33 -14.37
N LEU A 46 -14.01 2.01 -13.46
CA LEU A 46 -14.35 3.34 -12.99
C LEU A 46 -13.65 4.47 -13.75
N VAL A 47 -12.71 4.12 -14.64
CA VAL A 47 -11.90 5.06 -15.41
C VAL A 47 -12.41 5.09 -16.85
N PRO A 48 -12.89 6.23 -17.36
CA PRO A 48 -13.26 6.33 -18.76
C PRO A 48 -12.02 6.30 -19.66
N ASP A 49 -12.17 5.77 -20.87
CA ASP A 49 -11.05 5.59 -21.81
C ASP A 49 -10.35 6.91 -22.18
N SER A 50 -11.08 8.03 -22.12
CA SER A 50 -10.54 9.38 -22.34
C SER A 50 -9.51 9.83 -21.29
N LYS A 51 -9.40 9.11 -20.16
CA LYS A 51 -8.45 9.38 -19.08
C LYS A 51 -7.20 8.51 -19.15
N LEU A 52 -7.18 7.50 -20.02
CA LEU A 52 -5.99 6.70 -20.27
C LEU A 52 -4.94 7.57 -20.99
N SER A 53 -3.69 7.49 -20.56
CA SER A 53 -2.60 8.22 -21.22
C SER A 53 -2.07 7.51 -22.47
N GLY A 54 -2.48 6.25 -22.70
CA GLY A 54 -1.93 5.37 -23.73
C GLY A 54 -0.61 4.71 -23.32
N ASN A 55 -0.03 5.10 -22.19
CA ASN A 55 1.15 4.48 -21.63
C ASN A 55 0.76 3.29 -20.75
N CYS A 56 1.75 2.44 -20.46
CA CYS A 56 1.65 1.42 -19.43
C CYS A 56 2.80 1.57 -18.44
N GLN A 57 2.57 1.20 -17.19
CA GLN A 57 3.60 1.09 -16.16
C GLN A 57 3.72 -0.36 -15.69
N VAL A 58 4.94 -0.78 -15.37
CA VAL A 58 5.20 -2.08 -14.75
C VAL A 58 5.12 -1.92 -13.23
N ILE A 59 4.21 -2.66 -12.60
CA ILE A 59 4.14 -2.77 -11.15
C ILE A 59 4.69 -4.13 -10.71
N ARG A 60 5.37 -4.16 -9.55
CA ARG A 60 5.85 -5.39 -8.93
C ARG A 60 5.02 -5.69 -7.69
N LEU A 61 4.44 -6.87 -7.64
CA LEU A 61 3.61 -7.33 -6.53
C LEU A 61 4.44 -8.07 -5.48
N LEU A 62 3.84 -8.31 -4.31
CA LEU A 62 4.50 -8.95 -3.16
C LEU A 62 4.99 -10.38 -3.46
N ASP A 63 4.32 -11.09 -4.37
CA ASP A 63 4.73 -12.42 -4.83
C ASP A 63 5.90 -12.38 -5.82
N ARG A 64 6.44 -11.19 -6.10
CA ARG A 64 7.48 -10.87 -7.09
C ARG A 64 7.02 -10.96 -8.54
N SER A 65 5.73 -11.17 -8.79
CA SER A 65 5.20 -11.04 -10.15
C SER A 65 5.26 -9.58 -10.61
N GLU A 66 5.41 -9.41 -11.91
CA GLU A 66 5.38 -8.10 -12.57
C GLU A 66 4.15 -8.03 -13.47
N GLN A 67 3.44 -6.90 -13.42
CA GLN A 67 2.28 -6.67 -14.28
C GLN A 67 2.45 -5.33 -15.01
N CYS A 68 2.29 -5.36 -16.33
CA CYS A 68 2.24 -4.17 -17.16
C CYS A 68 0.79 -3.69 -17.22
N LEU A 69 0.49 -2.56 -16.58
CA LEU A 69 -0.86 -2.03 -16.43
C LEU A 69 -1.01 -0.68 -17.14
N PRO A 70 -2.18 -0.40 -17.74
CA PRO A 70 -2.44 0.87 -18.41
C PRO A 70 -2.44 2.02 -17.40
N GLU A 71 -1.83 3.13 -17.80
CA GLU A 71 -1.75 4.35 -17.02
C GLU A 71 -2.94 5.27 -17.31
N ALA A 72 -3.46 5.91 -16.27
CA ALA A 72 -4.53 6.89 -16.36
C ALA A 72 -4.25 8.11 -15.50
N LYS A 73 -4.70 9.27 -15.97
CA LYS A 73 -4.68 10.53 -15.23
C LYS A 73 -6.06 10.81 -14.66
N VAL A 74 -6.22 10.61 -13.36
CA VAL A 74 -7.53 10.63 -12.69
C VAL A 74 -7.62 11.72 -11.62
N PHE A 75 -8.81 12.28 -11.43
CA PHE A 75 -9.12 13.17 -10.32
C PHE A 75 -9.71 12.40 -9.14
N ILE A 76 -9.08 12.53 -7.98
CA ILE A 76 -9.48 11.89 -6.73
C ILE A 76 -9.84 12.97 -5.72
N ASP A 77 -10.96 12.79 -5.03
CA ASP A 77 -11.39 13.62 -3.92
C ASP A 77 -11.66 12.75 -2.69
N SER A 78 -10.73 12.73 -1.76
CA SER A 78 -10.81 11.94 -0.53
C SER A 78 -10.12 12.67 0.62
N LYS A 79 -10.34 12.18 1.84
CA LYS A 79 -9.61 12.68 3.02
C LYS A 79 -8.09 12.49 2.93
N PHE A 80 -7.65 11.46 2.20
CA PHE A 80 -6.23 11.12 2.10
C PHE A 80 -5.50 11.87 1.00
N PHE A 81 -6.22 12.31 -0.03
CA PHE A 81 -5.67 13.03 -1.16
C PHE A 81 -6.80 13.68 -1.94
N LYS A 82 -6.56 14.92 -2.39
CA LYS A 82 -7.47 15.66 -3.26
C LYS A 82 -6.68 16.32 -4.38
N GLY A 83 -6.96 15.93 -5.62
CA GLY A 83 -6.26 16.45 -6.78
C GLY A 83 -6.23 15.47 -7.94
N VAL A 84 -5.43 15.81 -8.94
CA VAL A 84 -5.17 14.93 -10.08
C VAL A 84 -3.95 14.07 -9.77
N ALA A 85 -4.08 12.76 -9.94
CA ALA A 85 -3.00 11.80 -9.81
C ALA A 85 -2.83 10.99 -11.09
N VAL A 86 -1.59 10.56 -11.35
CA VAL A 86 -1.31 9.53 -12.35
C VAL A 86 -1.27 8.20 -11.62
N GLY A 87 -2.04 7.24 -12.12
CA GLY A 87 -2.14 5.91 -11.53
C GLY A 87 -2.27 4.82 -12.59
N VAL A 88 -2.20 3.58 -12.15
CA VAL A 88 -2.40 2.40 -13.02
C VAL A 88 -3.79 1.82 -12.82
N CYS A 89 -4.36 1.25 -13.88
CA CYS A 89 -5.67 0.62 -13.83
C CYS A 89 -5.56 -0.89 -13.85
N THR A 90 -6.35 -1.59 -13.03
CA THR A 90 -6.53 -3.04 -13.13
C THR A 90 -7.98 -3.43 -12.86
N GLU A 91 -8.39 -4.60 -13.34
CA GLU A 91 -9.76 -5.12 -13.13
C GLU A 91 -9.89 -5.82 -11.78
N SER A 92 -8.80 -6.44 -11.30
CA SER A 92 -8.80 -7.25 -10.08
C SER A 92 -8.33 -6.42 -8.88
N LEU A 93 -9.27 -5.69 -8.28
CA LEU A 93 -9.07 -5.00 -7.00
C LEU A 93 -10.23 -5.25 -6.03
N LEU A 94 -9.89 -5.38 -4.75
CA LEU A 94 -10.86 -5.45 -3.65
C LEU A 94 -11.48 -4.09 -3.33
N TYR A 95 -10.70 -3.01 -3.48
CA TYR A 95 -11.13 -1.63 -3.27
C TYR A 95 -11.21 -0.92 -4.62
N ASP A 96 -11.96 0.17 -4.68
CA ASP A 96 -12.08 0.93 -5.93
C ASP A 96 -10.82 1.74 -6.25
N VAL A 97 -10.17 2.28 -5.21
CA VAL A 97 -8.93 3.04 -5.30
C VAL A 97 -7.98 2.62 -4.19
N ILE A 98 -6.74 2.32 -4.53
CA ILE A 98 -5.61 2.18 -3.60
C ILE A 98 -4.71 3.38 -3.80
N LEU A 99 -4.52 4.16 -2.72
CA LEU A 99 -3.68 5.34 -2.70
C LEU A 99 -2.34 4.99 -2.07
N GLY A 100 -1.33 4.80 -2.91
CA GLY A 100 0.07 4.67 -2.53
C GLY A 100 0.71 5.99 -2.12
N ASN A 101 1.97 5.94 -1.68
CA ASN A 101 2.74 7.07 -1.25
C ASN A 101 3.12 8.01 -2.40
N ILE A 102 2.17 8.88 -2.75
CA ILE A 102 2.32 9.93 -3.77
C ILE A 102 2.49 11.30 -3.13
N GLU A 103 3.01 12.25 -3.89
CA GLU A 103 3.08 13.65 -3.47
C GLU A 103 1.69 14.20 -3.17
N GLY A 104 1.56 14.93 -2.05
CA GLY A 104 0.29 15.48 -1.59
C GLY A 104 -0.63 14.50 -0.86
N ALA A 105 -0.26 13.23 -0.73
CA ALA A 105 -0.99 12.29 0.12
C ALA A 105 -0.77 12.60 1.60
N VAL A 106 -1.84 12.50 2.39
CA VAL A 106 -1.80 12.70 3.83
C VAL A 106 -1.02 11.54 4.48
N PRO A 107 0.00 11.82 5.31
CA PRO A 107 0.70 10.79 6.10
C PRO A 107 -0.25 10.09 7.07
N ILE A 108 -0.15 8.77 7.18
CA ILE A 108 -0.83 8.05 8.25
C ILE A 108 0.02 8.16 9.52
N ALA A 109 -0.54 8.74 10.58
CA ALA A 109 0.06 8.60 11.91
C ALA A 109 -0.21 7.18 12.39
N TYR A 110 0.80 6.31 12.35
CA TYR A 110 0.75 5.08 13.10
C TYR A 110 0.79 5.43 14.59
N PRO A 111 -0.12 4.93 15.43
CA PRO A 111 0.13 4.96 16.86
C PRO A 111 1.44 4.20 17.08
N GLU A 112 2.49 4.89 17.53
CA GLU A 112 3.80 4.28 17.76
C GLU A 112 3.62 3.05 18.64
N ALA A 113 4.01 1.89 18.13
CA ALA A 113 4.22 0.74 18.98
C ALA A 113 5.31 1.15 19.96
N LYS A 114 4.95 1.34 21.24
CA LYS A 114 5.92 1.57 22.32
C LYS A 114 6.91 0.43 22.27
N GLN A 115 8.10 0.67 21.72
CA GLN A 115 9.17 -0.30 21.67
C GLN A 115 9.67 -0.47 23.10
N THR A 116 9.09 -1.40 23.85
CA THR A 116 9.62 -1.78 25.15
C THR A 116 10.99 -2.41 24.91
N ASP A 117 12.00 -1.79 25.51
CA ASP A 117 13.41 -2.09 25.40
C ASP A 117 13.72 -3.59 25.27
N LEU A 118 14.21 -4.01 24.10
CA LEU A 118 14.97 -5.24 23.99
C LEU A 118 16.28 -5.04 24.77
N PRO A 119 16.65 -5.95 25.69
CA PRO A 119 17.85 -5.77 26.51
C PRO A 119 19.10 -5.72 25.62
N LYS A 120 19.84 -4.61 25.71
CA LYS A 120 21.16 -4.41 25.09
C LYS A 120 22.07 -5.56 25.51
N LYS A 121 22.38 -6.48 24.60
CA LYS A 121 23.38 -7.54 24.84
C LYS A 121 24.75 -6.88 24.98
N ASN A 122 25.25 -6.82 26.20
CA ASN A 122 26.59 -6.38 26.54
C ASN A 122 27.64 -7.25 25.85
N THR A 123 28.41 -6.66 24.93
CA THR A 123 29.61 -7.27 24.36
C THR A 123 30.69 -7.39 25.43
N LYS A 124 30.93 -8.61 25.94
CA LYS A 124 32.16 -8.91 26.69
C LYS A 124 33.23 -9.40 25.72
N LYS A 125 34.25 -8.56 25.51
CA LYS A 125 35.53 -8.88 24.89
C LYS A 125 36.13 -10.15 25.50
N ALA A 126 36.48 -11.13 24.67
CA ALA A 126 37.40 -12.21 25.05
C ALA A 126 38.71 -12.06 24.25
N MET A 127 39.62 -11.29 24.82
CA MET A 127 41.04 -11.29 24.47
C MET A 127 41.68 -12.54 25.09
N LYS A 128 42.18 -13.48 24.28
CA LYS A 128 43.14 -14.47 24.79
C LYS A 128 44.25 -14.75 23.77
N LYS A 129 45.40 -14.16 24.09
CA LYS A 129 46.74 -14.43 23.57
C LYS A 129 46.99 -15.94 23.43
N ARG A 130 47.56 -16.37 22.31
CA ARG A 130 48.43 -17.55 22.26
C ARG A 130 49.79 -17.10 21.72
N ARG A 131 50.77 -17.06 22.63
CA ARG A 131 52.20 -16.99 22.35
C ARG A 131 52.73 -18.43 22.38
N LYS A 132 53.32 -18.89 21.29
CA LYS A 132 54.66 -19.48 21.16
C LYS A 132 54.73 -20.18 19.82
#